data_AF-A0A661KSF8-F1
#
_entry.id   AF-A0A661KSF8-F1
#
_cell.length_a   1.000
_cell.length_b   1.000
_cell.length_c   1.000
_cell.angle_alpha   90.00
_cell.angle_beta   90.00
_cell.angle_gamma   90.00
#
_symmetry.space_group_name_H-M   'P 1'
#
loop_
_entity.id
_entity.type
_entity.pdbx_description
1 polymer ?
#
loop_
_entity_poly.entity_id
_entity_poly.type
_entity_poly.pdbx_seq_one_letter_code
_entity_poly.pdbx_strand_id
1 'polypeptide(L)'
;MSSITYDSSENKITVIGFSESSPCTFEDLYQASQDNGWGVVDKTGDSCYVIKSKIVIGDGETWTYFADKLKTVVFTSDVVLEYTDRIFDVKRHGYLWFGEGDESTRSGHNGCVFHFEDATVNSYSSGIFGDSESDARIYGCTFISKRGETLLSVLNLKGDVARVWDCKFIGGGHPVSVTPNLDVNNMNVTDATYGMPYGSQPAFPFTRLFIKFCYYGVYFYDSSVYDLKDCVFANNHYTIHTVDLSDAARLTDCEADNWNIDWSGSPTEDAKIERAYSFKVKVIDNEGNPIEDALVELYDKDGNKIFSELTDSNGETSEHSIVSITYTPSETIDNNPYTVKIYKEGYTPLETKITIDRKMVNLVWVLDALIHIIDQIYDEIVAHRDATEDKINDIYNEVKKIPKIIEI
;
A
#
# COMPACT_ATOMS: atom_id res chain seq x y z
N MET A 1 -10.13 -29.97 25.18
CA MET A 1 -9.67 -31.27 24.65
C MET A 1 -9.43 -31.08 23.16
N SER A 2 -8.38 -31.66 22.60
CA SER A 2 -8.14 -31.59 21.15
C SER A 2 -8.88 -32.73 20.44
N SER A 3 -9.53 -32.46 19.31
CA SER A 3 -10.24 -33.48 18.53
C SER A 3 -10.28 -33.14 17.05
N ILE A 4 -10.30 -34.20 16.23
CA ILE A 4 -10.56 -34.15 14.78
C ILE A 4 -11.73 -35.11 14.53
N THR A 5 -12.80 -34.62 13.90
CA THR A 5 -14.01 -35.41 13.60
C THR A 5 -14.43 -35.22 12.16
N TYR A 6 -15.15 -36.18 11.57
CA TYR A 6 -15.70 -36.09 10.23
C TYR A 6 -17.22 -36.29 10.23
N ASP A 7 -17.93 -35.37 9.58
CA ASP A 7 -19.35 -35.49 9.27
C ASP A 7 -19.52 -35.85 7.80
N SER A 8 -19.95 -37.09 7.53
CA SER A 8 -20.17 -37.59 6.17
C SER A 8 -21.41 -37.01 5.49
N SER A 9 -22.36 -36.46 6.26
CA SER A 9 -23.58 -35.86 5.71
C SER A 9 -23.32 -34.48 5.13
N GLU A 10 -22.40 -33.73 5.73
CA GLU A 10 -21.98 -32.39 5.27
C GLU A 10 -20.64 -32.40 4.52
N ASN A 11 -19.96 -33.55 4.50
CA ASN A 11 -18.61 -33.74 3.99
C ASN A 11 -17.60 -32.74 4.60
N LYS A 12 -17.57 -32.68 5.94
CA LYS A 12 -16.77 -31.73 6.72
C LYS A 12 -15.89 -32.42 7.75
N ILE A 13 -14.61 -32.07 7.77
CA ILE A 13 -13.73 -32.33 8.90
C ILE A 13 -13.79 -31.14 9.84
N THR A 14 -13.96 -31.38 11.15
CA THR A 14 -13.91 -30.35 12.19
C THR A 14 -12.73 -30.59 13.10
N VAL A 15 -11.91 -29.56 13.30
CA VAL A 15 -10.78 -29.52 14.22
C VAL A 15 -11.15 -28.63 15.40
N ILE A 16 -10.93 -29.09 16.63
CA ILE A 16 -11.17 -28.31 17.86
C ILE A 16 -9.98 -28.47 18.80
N GLY A 17 -9.53 -27.39 19.45
CA GLY A 17 -8.45 -27.39 20.43
C GLY A 17 -7.05 -27.33 19.80
N PHE A 18 -6.11 -28.13 20.28
CA PHE A 18 -4.66 -27.96 20.01
C PHE A 18 -4.09 -26.70 20.67
N SER A 19 -2.81 -26.43 20.45
CA SER A 19 -2.11 -25.29 21.05
C SER A 19 -1.17 -24.66 20.04
N GLU A 20 -0.79 -23.41 20.25
CA GLU A 20 0.20 -22.74 19.41
C GLU A 20 1.53 -23.49 19.32
N SER A 21 1.98 -24.12 20.42
CA SER A 21 3.21 -24.92 20.43
C SER A 21 3.11 -26.29 19.75
N SER A 22 1.89 -26.76 19.49
CA SER A 22 1.60 -28.05 18.87
C SER A 22 0.26 -27.95 18.13
N PRO A 23 0.21 -27.20 17.02
CA PRO A 23 -1.01 -27.00 16.25
C PRO A 23 -1.39 -28.28 15.50
N CYS A 24 -2.66 -28.40 15.12
CA CYS A 24 -3.09 -29.42 14.17
C CYS A 24 -2.48 -29.16 12.78
N THR A 25 -2.07 -30.22 12.11
CA THR A 25 -1.40 -30.19 10.79
C THR A 25 -2.17 -30.99 9.74
N PHE A 26 -1.79 -30.91 8.47
CA PHE A 26 -2.37 -31.80 7.45
C PHE A 26 -2.02 -33.28 7.67
N GLU A 27 -0.89 -33.57 8.33
CA GLU A 27 -0.55 -34.94 8.71
C GLU A 27 -1.55 -35.47 9.75
N ASP A 28 -1.94 -34.66 10.74
CA ASP A 28 -2.94 -35.07 11.73
C ASP A 28 -4.31 -35.35 11.08
N LEU A 29 -4.71 -34.55 10.09
CA LEU A 29 -5.93 -34.81 9.31
C LEU A 29 -5.84 -36.13 8.54
N TYR A 30 -4.69 -36.41 7.92
CA TYR A 30 -4.45 -37.66 7.22
C TYR A 30 -4.54 -38.86 8.17
N GLN A 31 -3.82 -38.83 9.30
CA GLN A 31 -3.85 -39.91 10.28
C GLN A 31 -5.27 -40.14 10.82
N ALA A 32 -5.99 -39.08 11.16
CA ALA A 32 -7.38 -39.19 11.60
C ALA A 32 -8.29 -39.83 10.54
N SER A 33 -8.12 -39.47 9.26
CA SER A 33 -8.85 -40.08 8.14
C SER A 33 -8.54 -41.56 7.96
N GLN A 34 -7.27 -41.98 8.12
CA GLN A 34 -6.87 -43.39 8.00
C GLN A 34 -7.36 -44.21 9.20
N ASP A 35 -7.10 -43.74 10.42
CA ASP A 35 -7.40 -44.46 11.65
C ASP A 35 -8.90 -44.70 11.83
N ASN A 36 -9.73 -43.76 11.38
CA ASN A 36 -11.18 -43.85 11.47
C ASN A 36 -11.85 -44.33 10.17
N GLY A 37 -11.07 -44.62 9.12
CA GLY A 37 -11.59 -45.13 7.85
C GLY A 37 -12.51 -44.17 7.10
N TRP A 38 -12.30 -42.85 7.20
CA TRP A 38 -13.13 -41.85 6.53
C TRP A 38 -12.89 -41.81 5.02
N GLY A 39 -11.64 -42.01 4.59
CA GLY A 39 -11.26 -42.01 3.18
C GLY A 39 -11.33 -40.64 2.49
N VAL A 40 -11.26 -39.54 3.26
CA VAL A 40 -11.42 -38.16 2.76
C VAL A 40 -10.12 -37.35 2.74
N VAL A 41 -9.04 -37.88 3.31
CA VAL A 41 -7.69 -37.32 3.21
C VAL A 41 -6.73 -38.41 2.80
N ASP A 42 -6.07 -38.21 1.66
CA ASP A 42 -5.03 -39.09 1.13
C ASP A 42 -3.68 -38.36 1.15
N LYS A 43 -2.60 -39.11 1.36
CA LYS A 43 -1.23 -38.61 1.26
C LYS A 43 -0.55 -39.23 0.05
N THR A 44 -0.20 -38.40 -0.93
CA THR A 44 0.37 -38.83 -2.22
C THR A 44 1.88 -38.62 -2.32
N GLY A 45 2.46 -37.92 -1.33
CA GLY A 45 3.90 -37.76 -1.14
C GLY A 45 4.19 -37.17 0.25
N ASP A 46 5.47 -37.00 0.60
CA ASP A 46 5.89 -36.59 1.95
C ASP A 46 5.25 -35.28 2.44
N SER A 47 4.96 -34.37 1.51
CA SER A 47 4.32 -33.08 1.76
C SER A 47 3.12 -32.81 0.85
N CYS A 48 2.52 -33.84 0.23
CA CYS A 48 1.39 -33.68 -0.69
C CYS A 48 0.15 -34.40 -0.16
N TYR A 49 -0.93 -33.65 0.03
CA TYR A 49 -2.20 -34.15 0.53
C TYR A 49 -3.33 -33.88 -0.47
N VAL A 50 -4.19 -34.88 -0.67
CA VAL A 50 -5.41 -34.76 -1.46
C VAL A 50 -6.58 -34.81 -0.49
N ILE A 51 -7.40 -33.76 -0.49
CA ILE A 51 -8.50 -33.57 0.44
C ILE A 51 -9.82 -33.59 -0.34
N LYS A 52 -10.75 -34.43 0.13
CA LYS A 52 -12.07 -34.67 -0.48
C LYS A 52 -13.21 -34.11 0.36
N SER A 53 -12.89 -33.36 1.41
CA SER A 53 -13.85 -32.75 2.34
C SER A 53 -13.53 -31.27 2.57
N LYS A 54 -14.51 -30.52 3.09
CA LYS A 54 -14.30 -29.19 3.67
C LYS A 54 -13.63 -29.32 5.04
N ILE A 55 -13.03 -28.25 5.53
CA ILE A 55 -12.33 -28.19 6.83
C ILE A 55 -12.89 -27.03 7.65
N VAL A 56 -13.29 -27.32 8.89
CA VAL A 56 -13.73 -26.34 9.89
C VAL A 56 -12.68 -26.30 11.00
N ILE A 57 -12.22 -25.10 11.32
CA ILE A 57 -11.23 -24.86 12.38
C ILE A 57 -11.92 -24.10 13.51
N GLY A 58 -12.17 -24.81 14.61
CA GLY A 58 -12.84 -24.31 15.79
C GLY A 58 -14.34 -24.56 15.81
N ASP A 59 -14.92 -24.32 16.98
CA ASP A 59 -16.36 -24.40 17.27
C ASP A 59 -16.96 -23.03 17.59
N GLY A 60 -16.15 -21.96 17.56
CA GLY A 60 -16.54 -20.59 17.92
C GLY A 60 -16.34 -20.23 19.39
N GLU A 61 -15.95 -21.19 20.24
CA GLU A 61 -15.75 -21.00 21.68
C GLU A 61 -14.35 -21.40 22.13
N THR A 62 -13.89 -22.57 21.69
CA THR A 62 -12.60 -23.17 22.03
C THR A 62 -11.50 -22.64 21.12
N TRP A 63 -10.45 -22.07 21.71
CA TRP A 63 -9.23 -21.73 20.99
C TRP A 63 -8.68 -22.94 20.25
N THR A 64 -8.61 -22.80 18.92
CA THR A 64 -8.26 -23.90 18.03
C THR A 64 -7.11 -23.52 17.12
N TYR A 65 -6.05 -24.33 17.09
CA TYR A 65 -4.82 -24.01 16.36
C TYR A 65 -4.60 -24.98 15.20
N PHE A 66 -4.52 -24.46 13.98
CA PHE A 66 -4.19 -25.20 12.78
C PHE A 66 -3.04 -24.50 12.04
N ALA A 67 -1.94 -25.21 11.80
CA ALA A 67 -0.80 -24.64 11.11
C ALA A 67 -0.02 -25.66 10.30
N ASP A 68 0.54 -25.23 9.18
CA ASP A 68 1.48 -26.06 8.41
C ASP A 68 2.38 -25.20 7.51
N LYS A 69 3.43 -25.81 6.98
CA LYS A 69 4.40 -25.17 6.09
C LYS A 69 4.92 -26.12 5.02
N LEU A 70 5.28 -25.58 3.87
CA LEU A 70 5.87 -26.34 2.75
C LEU A 70 5.04 -27.57 2.34
N LYS A 71 3.70 -27.45 2.39
CA LYS A 71 2.77 -28.49 1.94
C LYS A 71 2.15 -28.12 0.60
N THR A 72 1.85 -29.13 -0.19
CA THR A 72 0.95 -29.04 -1.34
C THR A 72 -0.36 -29.71 -0.96
N VAL A 73 -1.46 -28.99 -1.08
CA VAL A 73 -2.79 -29.44 -0.69
C VAL A 73 -3.72 -29.31 -1.89
N VAL A 74 -4.28 -30.42 -2.32
CA VAL A 74 -5.14 -30.51 -3.50
C VAL A 74 -6.56 -30.83 -3.07
N PHE A 75 -7.49 -29.94 -3.38
CA PHE A 75 -8.92 -30.18 -3.17
C PHE A 75 -9.55 -30.73 -4.44
N THR A 76 -10.28 -31.84 -4.31
CA THR A 76 -10.89 -32.54 -5.45
C THR A 76 -12.32 -32.08 -5.71
N SER A 77 -12.92 -32.59 -6.79
CA SER A 77 -14.33 -32.35 -7.12
C SER A 77 -15.34 -32.86 -6.10
N ASP A 78 -14.90 -33.73 -5.16
CA ASP A 78 -15.72 -34.18 -4.03
C ASP A 78 -16.02 -33.03 -3.05
N VAL A 79 -15.22 -31.96 -3.08
CA VAL A 79 -15.49 -30.72 -2.36
C VAL A 79 -16.40 -29.85 -3.22
N VAL A 80 -17.69 -29.90 -2.91
CA VAL A 80 -18.74 -29.09 -3.56
C VAL A 80 -19.05 -27.88 -2.70
N LEU A 81 -18.95 -26.69 -3.30
CA LEU A 81 -19.25 -25.40 -2.67
C LEU A 81 -20.54 -24.82 -3.24
N GLU A 82 -21.54 -24.73 -2.38
CA GLU A 82 -22.79 -24.00 -2.61
C GLU A 82 -22.70 -22.58 -2.05
N TYR A 83 -23.80 -21.82 -2.14
CA TYR A 83 -23.81 -20.43 -1.69
C TYR A 83 -23.31 -20.27 -0.26
N THR A 84 -22.26 -19.46 -0.07
CA THR A 84 -21.53 -19.18 1.19
C THR A 84 -20.74 -20.32 1.79
N ASP A 85 -20.61 -21.46 1.09
CA ASP A 85 -19.70 -22.51 1.51
C ASP A 85 -18.25 -22.05 1.46
N ARG A 86 -17.41 -22.76 2.22
CA ARG A 86 -15.97 -22.55 2.23
C ARG A 86 -15.20 -23.85 2.29
N ILE A 87 -14.02 -23.86 1.69
CA ILE A 87 -13.09 -24.99 1.79
C ILE A 87 -12.50 -25.03 3.21
N PHE A 88 -12.00 -23.89 3.70
CA PHE A 88 -11.63 -23.68 5.09
C PHE A 88 -12.60 -22.69 5.75
N ASP A 89 -13.21 -23.12 6.85
CA ASP A 89 -14.07 -22.31 7.71
C ASP A 89 -13.39 -22.08 9.06
N VAL A 90 -12.68 -20.96 9.18
CA VAL A 90 -12.00 -20.57 10.41
C VAL A 90 -12.98 -19.82 11.29
N LYS A 91 -13.43 -20.48 12.34
CA LYS A 91 -14.37 -19.91 13.31
C LYS A 91 -13.70 -18.86 14.18
N ARG A 92 -14.53 -18.10 14.89
CA ARG A 92 -14.09 -17.33 16.05
C ARG A 92 -13.21 -18.20 16.95
N HIS A 93 -12.12 -17.63 17.47
CA HIS A 93 -11.08 -18.33 18.23
C HIS A 93 -10.33 -19.42 17.44
N GLY A 94 -10.48 -19.45 16.12
CA GLY A 94 -9.64 -20.24 15.23
C GLY A 94 -8.38 -19.49 14.84
N TYR A 95 -7.23 -20.13 15.01
CA TYR A 95 -5.94 -19.73 14.48
C TYR A 95 -5.61 -20.58 13.27
N LEU A 96 -5.43 -19.93 12.12
CA LEU A 96 -4.96 -20.55 10.89
C LEU A 96 -3.63 -19.92 10.50
N TRP A 97 -2.57 -20.73 10.44
CA TRP A 97 -1.23 -20.24 10.15
C TRP A 97 -0.54 -21.08 9.08
N PHE A 98 -0.35 -20.49 7.91
CA PHE A 98 0.42 -21.10 6.82
C PHE A 98 1.69 -20.33 6.52
N GLY A 99 2.82 -21.05 6.49
CA GLY A 99 4.14 -20.49 6.25
C GLY A 99 4.74 -19.76 7.45
N GLU A 100 5.78 -18.98 7.19
CA GLU A 100 6.55 -18.28 8.22
C GLU A 100 6.65 -16.80 7.82
N GLY A 101 6.37 -15.89 8.77
CA GLY A 101 6.34 -14.45 8.55
C GLY A 101 7.37 -13.70 9.41
N ASP A 102 7.88 -12.60 8.87
CA ASP A 102 8.68 -11.60 9.57
C ASP A 102 7.86 -10.32 9.68
N GLU A 103 7.41 -10.00 10.89
CA GLU A 103 6.58 -8.84 11.18
C GLU A 103 7.33 -7.51 10.94
N SER A 104 8.67 -7.49 11.05
CA SER A 104 9.46 -6.27 10.92
C SER A 104 9.56 -5.79 9.47
N THR A 105 9.61 -6.74 8.53
CA THR A 105 9.67 -6.50 7.09
C THR A 105 8.33 -6.71 6.40
N ARG A 106 7.32 -7.20 7.16
CA ARG A 106 6.02 -7.66 6.65
C ARG A 106 6.18 -8.67 5.51
N SER A 107 7.11 -9.62 5.65
CA SER A 107 7.40 -10.60 4.60
C SER A 107 7.07 -12.03 5.01
N GLY A 108 6.81 -12.90 4.05
CA GLY A 108 6.50 -14.31 4.23
C GLY A 108 7.38 -15.25 3.40
N HIS A 109 7.60 -16.46 3.90
CA HIS A 109 8.29 -17.54 3.19
C HIS A 109 7.85 -18.92 3.68
N ASN A 110 8.32 -19.99 3.02
CA ASN A 110 8.03 -21.38 3.38
C ASN A 110 6.53 -21.74 3.43
N GLY A 111 5.70 -21.02 2.66
CA GLY A 111 4.26 -21.22 2.63
C GLY A 111 3.81 -22.52 1.98
N CYS A 112 2.50 -22.72 2.00
CA CYS A 112 1.83 -23.86 1.38
C CYS A 112 1.34 -23.53 -0.03
N VAL A 113 1.13 -24.56 -0.84
CA VAL A 113 0.51 -24.49 -2.17
C VAL A 113 -0.86 -25.13 -2.10
N PHE A 114 -1.91 -24.40 -2.48
CA PHE A 114 -3.29 -24.85 -2.48
C PHE A 114 -3.83 -24.93 -3.90
N HIS A 115 -4.29 -26.11 -4.31
CA HIS A 115 -5.03 -26.31 -5.55
C HIS A 115 -6.53 -26.37 -5.24
N PHE A 116 -7.25 -25.33 -5.63
CA PHE A 116 -8.71 -25.23 -5.59
C PHE A 116 -9.35 -25.46 -6.96
N GLU A 117 -8.55 -25.62 -8.01
CA GLU A 117 -9.00 -25.71 -9.40
C GLU A 117 -9.96 -26.88 -9.70
N ASP A 118 -9.84 -27.99 -8.96
CA ASP A 118 -10.67 -29.17 -9.11
C ASP A 118 -11.90 -29.19 -8.19
N ALA A 119 -11.99 -28.28 -7.21
CA ALA A 119 -13.17 -28.15 -6.36
C ALA A 119 -14.39 -27.68 -7.18
N THR A 120 -15.57 -28.23 -6.87
CA THR A 120 -16.80 -27.88 -7.60
C THR A 120 -17.40 -26.62 -7.00
N VAL A 121 -17.32 -25.48 -7.70
CA VAL A 121 -17.88 -24.19 -7.26
C VAL A 121 -19.19 -23.91 -7.99
N ASN A 122 -20.33 -24.07 -7.30
CA ASN A 122 -21.66 -23.88 -7.90
C ASN A 122 -22.24 -22.48 -7.66
N SER A 123 -21.75 -21.77 -6.64
CA SER A 123 -22.22 -20.45 -6.26
C SER A 123 -21.13 -19.65 -5.55
N TYR A 124 -21.42 -18.39 -5.20
CA TYR A 124 -20.49 -17.52 -4.48
C TYR A 124 -20.03 -18.16 -3.18
N SER A 125 -18.73 -18.47 -3.11
CA SER A 125 -18.11 -19.28 -2.07
C SER A 125 -16.71 -18.75 -1.73
N SER A 126 -16.08 -19.30 -0.70
CA SER A 126 -14.71 -18.94 -0.32
C SER A 126 -13.75 -20.13 -0.29
N GLY A 127 -12.48 -19.91 -0.66
CA GLY A 127 -11.42 -20.87 -0.40
C GLY A 127 -11.18 -20.93 1.10
N ILE A 128 -10.68 -19.83 1.66
CA ILE A 128 -10.50 -19.67 3.10
C ILE A 128 -11.37 -18.53 3.59
N PHE A 129 -12.23 -18.83 4.55
CA PHE A 129 -13.06 -17.86 5.23
C PHE A 129 -12.65 -17.77 6.70
N GLY A 130 -12.48 -16.55 7.21
CA GLY A 130 -12.25 -16.29 8.63
C GLY A 130 -13.36 -15.43 9.22
N ASP A 131 -14.02 -15.93 10.27
CA ASP A 131 -14.98 -15.18 11.07
C ASP A 131 -14.31 -14.00 11.81
N SER A 132 -15.12 -13.09 12.35
CA SER A 132 -14.63 -12.10 13.32
C SER A 132 -13.94 -12.79 14.50
N GLU A 133 -12.89 -12.18 15.05
CA GLU A 133 -12.08 -12.75 16.15
C GLU A 133 -11.37 -14.08 15.79
N SER A 134 -11.26 -14.41 14.50
CA SER A 134 -10.25 -15.38 14.02
C SER A 134 -8.91 -14.68 13.76
N ASP A 135 -7.83 -15.45 13.72
CA ASP A 135 -6.49 -14.97 13.32
C ASP A 135 -5.98 -15.85 12.18
N ALA A 136 -5.90 -15.26 10.99
CA ALA A 136 -5.44 -15.92 9.78
C ALA A 136 -4.13 -15.29 9.31
N ARG A 137 -3.07 -16.10 9.30
CA ARG A 137 -1.71 -15.72 8.91
C ARG A 137 -1.27 -16.52 7.71
N ILE A 138 -1.21 -15.87 6.56
CA ILE A 138 -0.95 -16.49 5.26
C ILE A 138 0.34 -15.90 4.72
N TYR A 139 1.43 -16.67 4.80
CA TYR A 139 2.78 -16.22 4.47
C TYR A 139 3.42 -17.09 3.39
N GLY A 140 3.90 -16.48 2.31
CA GLY A 140 4.62 -17.20 1.25
C GLY A 140 3.78 -18.25 0.51
N CYS A 141 2.45 -18.19 0.61
CA CYS A 141 1.55 -19.20 0.07
C CYS A 141 1.24 -19.00 -1.41
N THR A 142 0.95 -20.08 -2.12
CA THR A 142 0.44 -20.03 -3.50
C THR A 142 -0.95 -20.65 -3.56
N PHE A 143 -1.90 -19.95 -4.18
CA PHE A 143 -3.26 -20.43 -4.41
C PHE A 143 -3.51 -20.54 -5.92
N ILE A 144 -3.98 -21.71 -6.34
CA ILE A 144 -4.23 -22.05 -7.73
C ILE A 144 -5.71 -22.40 -7.86
N SER A 145 -6.44 -21.54 -8.55
CA SER A 145 -7.87 -21.68 -8.82
C SER A 145 -8.09 -21.78 -10.33
N LYS A 146 -9.26 -22.26 -10.72
CA LYS A 146 -9.63 -22.35 -12.14
C LYS A 146 -9.60 -20.97 -12.80
N ARG A 147 -9.02 -20.89 -14.00
CA ARG A 147 -8.97 -19.65 -14.79
C ARG A 147 -10.37 -19.20 -15.18
N GLY A 148 -10.66 -17.92 -14.97
CA GLY A 148 -11.97 -17.34 -15.27
C GLY A 148 -13.12 -17.80 -14.36
N GLU A 149 -12.82 -18.52 -13.28
CA GLU A 149 -13.76 -18.72 -12.19
C GLU A 149 -14.15 -17.34 -11.61
N THR A 150 -15.44 -17.07 -11.41
CA THR A 150 -15.92 -15.76 -10.90
C THR A 150 -16.54 -15.86 -9.51
N LEU A 151 -16.90 -17.07 -9.08
CA LEU A 151 -17.71 -17.32 -7.89
C LEU A 151 -16.86 -17.66 -6.66
N LEU A 152 -15.56 -17.85 -6.83
CA LEU A 152 -14.64 -18.16 -5.73
C LEU A 152 -13.88 -16.92 -5.27
N SER A 153 -14.16 -16.48 -4.03
CA SER A 153 -13.23 -15.64 -3.27
C SER A 153 -12.14 -16.53 -2.69
N VAL A 154 -10.88 -16.37 -3.09
CA VAL A 154 -9.83 -17.27 -2.58
C VAL A 154 -9.66 -17.08 -1.07
N LEU A 155 -9.56 -15.83 -0.61
CA LEU A 155 -9.47 -15.47 0.80
C LEU A 155 -10.56 -14.44 1.18
N ASN A 156 -11.33 -14.73 2.22
CA ASN A 156 -12.31 -13.83 2.82
C ASN A 156 -12.08 -13.79 4.33
N LEU A 157 -11.21 -12.90 4.78
CA LEU A 157 -10.69 -12.89 6.14
C LEU A 157 -11.26 -11.67 6.89
N LYS A 158 -12.15 -11.93 7.87
CA LYS A 158 -12.81 -10.91 8.69
C LYS A 158 -12.31 -10.89 10.14
N GLY A 159 -11.22 -11.60 10.41
CA GLY A 159 -10.57 -11.67 11.70
C GLY A 159 -10.04 -10.33 12.21
N ASP A 160 -9.46 -10.34 13.41
CA ASP A 160 -9.00 -9.12 14.08
C ASP A 160 -7.81 -8.47 13.37
N VAL A 161 -6.86 -9.29 12.89
CA VAL A 161 -5.82 -8.88 11.94
C VAL A 161 -5.52 -10.07 11.03
N ALA A 162 -5.86 -9.95 9.75
CA ALA A 162 -5.57 -10.97 8.76
C ALA A 162 -4.33 -10.58 7.95
N ARG A 163 -3.32 -11.46 7.87
CA ARG A 163 -2.06 -11.17 7.18
C ARG A 163 -1.94 -12.01 5.91
N VAL A 164 -1.62 -11.35 4.80
CA VAL A 164 -1.38 -11.99 3.50
C VAL A 164 -0.09 -11.41 2.91
N TRP A 165 1.03 -12.08 3.17
CA TRP A 165 2.36 -11.59 2.79
C TRP A 165 3.09 -12.54 1.85
N ASP A 166 3.76 -12.01 0.83
CA ASP A 166 4.54 -12.77 -0.15
C ASP A 166 3.75 -13.89 -0.84
N CYS A 167 2.44 -13.66 -1.03
CA CYS A 167 1.53 -14.68 -1.55
C CYS A 167 1.30 -14.54 -3.06
N LYS A 168 1.02 -15.67 -3.70
CA LYS A 168 0.70 -15.76 -5.13
C LYS A 168 -0.71 -16.33 -5.35
N PHE A 169 -1.44 -15.73 -6.27
CA PHE A 169 -2.79 -16.13 -6.66
C PHE A 169 -2.84 -16.31 -8.18
N ILE A 170 -3.31 -17.47 -8.63
CA ILE A 170 -3.43 -17.84 -10.03
C ILE A 170 -4.88 -18.26 -10.29
N GLY A 171 -5.58 -17.59 -11.21
CA GLY A 171 -6.98 -17.85 -11.48
C GLY A 171 -7.91 -17.37 -10.35
N GLY A 172 -9.16 -17.85 -10.37
CA GLY A 172 -10.17 -17.52 -9.35
C GLY A 172 -10.93 -16.22 -9.64
N GLY A 173 -11.98 -15.98 -8.84
CA GLY A 173 -12.81 -14.79 -8.95
C GLY A 173 -12.03 -13.58 -8.48
N HIS A 174 -11.69 -13.56 -7.19
CA HIS A 174 -10.78 -12.58 -6.63
C HIS A 174 -9.87 -13.19 -5.56
N PRO A 175 -8.63 -12.70 -5.40
CA PRO A 175 -7.64 -13.33 -4.52
C PRO A 175 -7.95 -13.10 -3.04
N VAL A 176 -8.36 -11.90 -2.67
CA VAL A 176 -8.63 -11.54 -1.28
C VAL A 176 -9.72 -10.49 -1.20
N SER A 177 -10.74 -10.72 -0.38
CA SER A 177 -11.73 -9.71 -0.02
C SER A 177 -11.09 -8.60 0.81
N VAL A 178 -11.33 -7.35 0.43
CA VAL A 178 -10.76 -6.19 1.12
C VAL A 178 -11.59 -5.86 2.37
N THR A 179 -11.00 -6.07 3.55
CA THR A 179 -11.64 -5.84 4.86
C THR A 179 -10.81 -4.84 5.68
N PRO A 180 -11.42 -4.14 6.66
CA PRO A 180 -10.73 -3.12 7.47
C PRO A 180 -9.46 -3.63 8.19
N ASN A 181 -9.40 -4.92 8.52
CA ASN A 181 -8.33 -5.52 9.31
C ASN A 181 -7.33 -6.33 8.47
N LEU A 182 -7.42 -6.22 7.15
CA LEU A 182 -6.53 -6.94 6.24
C LEU A 182 -5.19 -6.20 6.09
N ASP A 183 -4.10 -6.92 6.31
CA ASP A 183 -2.74 -6.49 6.01
C ASP A 183 -2.20 -7.30 4.82
N VAL A 184 -2.02 -6.62 3.68
CA VAL A 184 -1.46 -7.22 2.46
C VAL A 184 -0.13 -6.58 2.09
N ASN A 185 0.86 -7.41 1.81
CA ASN A 185 2.17 -6.96 1.34
C ASN A 185 2.79 -7.96 0.36
N ASN A 186 3.37 -7.47 -0.73
CA ASN A 186 4.04 -8.28 -1.73
C ASN A 186 3.18 -9.43 -2.29
N MET A 187 2.01 -9.10 -2.84
CA MET A 187 1.09 -10.09 -3.39
C MET A 187 1.15 -10.11 -4.92
N ASN A 188 1.19 -11.31 -5.52
CA ASN A 188 1.16 -11.49 -6.96
C ASN A 188 -0.15 -12.13 -7.41
N VAL A 189 -0.88 -11.49 -8.31
CA VAL A 189 -2.17 -11.97 -8.81
C VAL A 189 -2.12 -12.09 -10.32
N THR A 190 -2.46 -13.27 -10.83
CA THR A 190 -2.45 -13.57 -12.27
C THR A 190 -3.69 -14.33 -12.72
N ASP A 191 -4.18 -14.04 -13.93
CA ASP A 191 -5.27 -14.78 -14.59
C ASP A 191 -6.61 -14.83 -13.80
N ALA A 192 -6.82 -13.88 -12.87
CA ALA A 192 -8.05 -13.76 -12.10
C ALA A 192 -9.10 -12.86 -12.80
N THR A 193 -10.37 -13.00 -12.43
CA THR A 193 -11.41 -12.06 -12.88
C THR A 193 -11.17 -10.67 -12.31
N TYR A 194 -10.96 -10.58 -11.01
CA TYR A 194 -10.61 -9.34 -10.31
C TYR A 194 -9.25 -9.51 -9.63
N GLY A 195 -8.31 -8.64 -9.96
CA GLY A 195 -7.01 -8.59 -9.31
C GLY A 195 -7.14 -8.15 -7.86
N MET A 196 -7.95 -7.12 -7.60
CA MET A 196 -8.40 -6.73 -6.27
C MET A 196 -9.88 -6.35 -6.32
N PRO A 197 -10.75 -6.89 -5.45
CA PRO A 197 -12.16 -6.54 -5.42
C PRO A 197 -12.40 -5.22 -4.65
N TYR A 198 -13.62 -4.70 -4.72
CA TYR A 198 -14.05 -3.58 -3.87
C TYR A 198 -14.07 -3.98 -2.39
N GLY A 199 -14.04 -2.98 -1.51
CA GLY A 199 -14.15 -3.18 -0.07
C GLY A 199 -13.90 -1.90 0.71
N SER A 200 -13.57 -2.04 1.98
CA SER A 200 -13.35 -0.90 2.87
C SER A 200 -11.87 -0.56 2.99
N GLN A 201 -11.54 0.72 3.19
CA GLN A 201 -10.17 1.16 3.51
C GLN A 201 -9.59 0.33 4.66
N PRO A 202 -8.52 -0.45 4.42
CA PRO A 202 -7.85 -1.21 5.46
C PRO A 202 -7.10 -0.27 6.41
N ALA A 203 -7.01 -0.67 7.68
CA ALA A 203 -6.19 -0.01 8.70
C ALA A 203 -4.69 -0.15 8.40
N PHE A 204 -4.31 -1.16 7.63
CA PHE A 204 -2.94 -1.41 7.19
C PHE A 204 -2.80 -1.10 5.69
N PRO A 205 -1.73 -0.41 5.26
CA PRO A 205 -1.57 -0.05 3.86
C PRO A 205 -1.32 -1.28 3.00
N PHE A 206 -2.03 -1.38 1.88
CA PHE A 206 -1.71 -2.33 0.82
C PHE A 206 -0.50 -1.85 0.04
N THR A 207 0.52 -2.70 0.00
CA THR A 207 1.82 -2.36 -0.58
C THR A 207 2.35 -3.48 -1.47
N ARG A 208 3.00 -3.11 -2.59
CA ARG A 208 3.71 -4.05 -3.48
C ARG A 208 2.81 -5.12 -4.09
N LEU A 209 1.65 -4.73 -4.62
CA LEU A 209 0.78 -5.65 -5.34
C LEU A 209 1.21 -5.74 -6.81
N PHE A 210 1.34 -6.95 -7.34
CA PHE A 210 1.65 -7.21 -8.75
C PHE A 210 0.45 -7.88 -9.40
N ILE A 211 -0.38 -7.11 -10.08
CA ILE A 211 -1.65 -7.55 -10.63
C ILE A 211 -1.54 -7.59 -12.14
N LYS A 212 -1.53 -8.80 -12.70
CA LYS A 212 -1.23 -9.00 -14.13
C LYS A 212 -2.21 -9.95 -14.80
N PHE A 213 -2.47 -9.73 -16.08
CA PHE A 213 -3.31 -10.65 -16.89
C PHE A 213 -4.70 -10.90 -16.29
N CYS A 214 -5.21 -9.98 -15.47
CA CYS A 214 -6.54 -10.07 -14.88
C CYS A 214 -7.56 -9.38 -15.80
N TYR A 215 -8.83 -9.74 -15.68
CA TYR A 215 -9.87 -9.03 -16.43
C TYR A 215 -10.04 -7.60 -15.89
N TYR A 216 -10.12 -7.45 -14.57
CA TYR A 216 -10.06 -6.17 -13.89
C TYR A 216 -8.83 -6.13 -12.98
N GLY A 217 -7.99 -5.11 -13.07
CA GLY A 217 -6.84 -4.94 -12.17
C GLY A 217 -7.29 -4.66 -10.73
N VAL A 218 -8.07 -3.59 -10.54
CA VAL A 218 -8.77 -3.30 -9.29
C VAL A 218 -10.21 -2.92 -9.59
N TYR A 219 -11.13 -3.29 -8.69
CA TYR A 219 -12.55 -2.96 -8.77
C TYR A 219 -12.96 -2.07 -7.59
N PHE A 220 -13.57 -0.92 -7.87
CA PHE A 220 -14.21 -0.04 -6.89
C PHE A 220 -15.71 0.04 -7.12
N TYR A 221 -16.50 0.09 -6.04
CA TYR A 221 -17.95 0.09 -6.10
C TYR A 221 -18.53 1.14 -5.15
N ASP A 222 -19.36 2.05 -5.65
CA ASP A 222 -19.97 3.12 -4.84
C ASP A 222 -18.92 3.86 -3.98
N SER A 223 -19.08 3.86 -2.65
CA SER A 223 -18.15 4.46 -1.68
C SER A 223 -17.13 3.45 -1.14
N SER A 224 -17.14 2.21 -1.64
CA SER A 224 -16.21 1.15 -1.28
C SER A 224 -14.89 1.30 -2.04
N VAL A 225 -14.14 2.32 -1.64
CA VAL A 225 -12.80 2.65 -2.14
C VAL A 225 -11.73 2.42 -1.09
N TYR A 226 -10.50 2.24 -1.56
CA TYR A 226 -9.32 2.16 -0.72
C TYR A 226 -8.07 2.57 -1.49
N ASP A 227 -7.07 3.02 -0.75
CA ASP A 227 -5.81 3.48 -1.30
C ASP A 227 -4.84 2.33 -1.57
N LEU A 228 -4.10 2.47 -2.67
CA LEU A 228 -3.06 1.54 -3.07
C LEU A 228 -1.71 2.27 -3.16
N LYS A 229 -0.65 1.60 -2.70
CA LYS A 229 0.71 2.14 -2.75
C LYS A 229 1.71 1.16 -3.34
N ASP A 230 2.64 1.67 -4.17
CA ASP A 230 3.73 0.90 -4.77
C ASP A 230 3.23 -0.36 -5.52
N CYS A 231 2.12 -0.27 -6.25
CA CYS A 231 1.51 -1.40 -6.96
C CYS A 231 1.82 -1.36 -8.47
N VAL A 232 1.82 -2.53 -9.11
CA VAL A 232 2.07 -2.68 -10.55
C VAL A 232 0.90 -3.40 -11.20
N PHE A 233 0.31 -2.75 -12.19
CA PHE A 233 -0.75 -3.29 -13.05
C PHE A 233 -0.19 -3.51 -14.45
N ALA A 234 -0.28 -4.73 -14.99
CA ALA A 234 0.23 -4.97 -16.34
C ALA A 234 -0.59 -6.02 -17.10
N ASN A 235 -0.89 -5.72 -18.36
CA ASN A 235 -1.64 -6.60 -19.27
C ASN A 235 -3.01 -7.00 -18.71
N ASN A 236 -3.63 -6.14 -17.90
CA ASN A 236 -5.01 -6.33 -17.47
C ASN A 236 -5.96 -5.83 -18.57
N HIS A 237 -7.16 -6.41 -18.69
CA HIS A 237 -8.12 -5.94 -19.70
C HIS A 237 -8.59 -4.52 -19.37
N TYR A 238 -9.00 -4.28 -18.13
CA TYR A 238 -9.06 -2.94 -17.53
C TYR A 238 -8.10 -2.86 -16.34
N THR A 239 -7.40 -1.74 -16.22
CA THR A 239 -6.54 -1.47 -15.06
C THR A 239 -7.39 -1.21 -13.84
N ILE A 240 -8.46 -0.43 -14.03
CA ILE A 240 -9.42 -0.07 -12.99
C ILE A 240 -10.82 -0.27 -13.55
N HIS A 241 -11.68 -0.95 -12.80
CA HIS A 241 -13.10 -1.06 -13.06
C HIS A 241 -13.86 -0.36 -11.93
N THR A 242 -14.90 0.37 -12.28
CA THR A 242 -15.71 1.10 -11.32
C THR A 242 -17.19 0.88 -11.63
N VAL A 243 -18.02 0.77 -10.59
CA VAL A 243 -19.49 0.73 -10.73
C VAL A 243 -20.10 1.66 -9.70
N ASP A 244 -20.93 2.60 -10.16
CA ASP A 244 -21.64 3.57 -9.31
C ASP A 244 -20.73 4.41 -8.40
N LEU A 245 -19.44 4.56 -8.75
CA LEU A 245 -18.43 5.19 -7.89
C LEU A 245 -18.91 6.55 -7.37
N SER A 246 -18.75 6.76 -6.07
CA SER A 246 -19.23 7.97 -5.39
C SER A 246 -18.18 8.64 -4.51
N ASP A 247 -16.93 8.17 -4.57
CA ASP A 247 -15.80 8.69 -3.79
C ASP A 247 -14.50 8.65 -4.61
N ALA A 248 -13.43 9.23 -4.06
CA ALA A 248 -12.10 9.24 -4.66
C ALA A 248 -11.27 8.03 -4.20
N ALA A 249 -10.67 7.30 -5.15
CA ALA A 249 -9.67 6.27 -4.85
C ALA A 249 -8.27 6.75 -5.27
N ARG A 250 -7.27 6.63 -4.38
CA ARG A 250 -5.90 7.08 -4.66
C ARG A 250 -4.92 5.94 -4.86
N LEU A 251 -4.13 6.06 -5.92
CA LEU A 251 -3.07 5.13 -6.28
C LEU A 251 -1.73 5.87 -6.26
N THR A 252 -0.97 5.70 -5.18
CA THR A 252 0.30 6.40 -4.93
C THR A 252 1.50 5.54 -5.32
N ASP A 253 2.40 6.07 -6.15
CA ASP A 253 3.56 5.32 -6.67
C ASP A 253 3.18 4.02 -7.39
N CYS A 254 1.97 3.97 -7.94
CA CYS A 254 1.49 2.84 -8.72
C CYS A 254 1.88 3.00 -10.20
N GLU A 255 2.22 1.88 -10.82
CA GLU A 255 2.58 1.80 -12.24
C GLU A 255 1.53 0.99 -13.00
N ALA A 256 1.20 1.45 -14.20
CA ALA A 256 0.38 0.71 -15.15
C ALA A 256 0.99 0.82 -16.54
N ASP A 257 0.98 -0.27 -17.30
CA ASP A 257 1.35 -0.25 -18.72
C ASP A 257 0.36 0.56 -19.56
N ASN A 258 -0.91 0.54 -19.17
CA ASN A 258 -1.96 1.42 -19.66
C ASN A 258 -2.89 1.81 -18.50
N TRP A 259 -3.30 3.07 -18.42
CA TRP A 259 -4.31 3.53 -17.46
C TRP A 259 -5.71 3.40 -18.07
N ASN A 260 -6.14 2.16 -18.32
CA ASN A 260 -7.46 1.86 -18.87
C ASN A 260 -8.51 1.77 -17.74
N ILE A 261 -9.43 2.72 -17.69
CA ILE A 261 -10.46 2.82 -16.65
C ILE A 261 -11.83 2.55 -17.27
N ASP A 262 -12.54 1.57 -16.72
CA ASP A 262 -13.93 1.30 -17.04
C ASP A 262 -14.85 2.00 -16.03
N TRP A 263 -15.65 2.94 -16.55
CA TRP A 263 -16.66 3.68 -15.80
C TRP A 263 -18.04 3.09 -16.08
N SER A 264 -18.57 2.30 -15.15
CA SER A 264 -19.87 1.66 -15.25
C SER A 264 -20.88 2.21 -14.24
N GLY A 265 -22.17 2.00 -14.51
CA GLY A 265 -23.26 2.44 -13.63
C GLY A 265 -23.54 3.95 -13.71
N SER A 266 -23.84 4.56 -12.57
CA SER A 266 -24.18 5.98 -12.41
C SER A 266 -23.21 6.67 -11.44
N PRO A 267 -21.94 6.90 -11.83
CA PRO A 267 -20.98 7.59 -10.98
C PRO A 267 -21.45 9.01 -10.64
N THR A 268 -21.09 9.49 -9.46
CA THR A 268 -21.42 10.84 -8.98
C THR A 268 -20.38 11.88 -9.41
N GLU A 269 -20.57 13.14 -9.03
CA GLU A 269 -19.57 14.22 -9.24
C GLU A 269 -18.30 14.05 -8.38
N ASP A 270 -18.38 13.24 -7.33
CA ASP A 270 -17.25 12.92 -6.45
C ASP A 270 -16.41 11.75 -6.95
N ALA A 271 -16.89 11.03 -7.98
CA ALA A 271 -16.22 9.87 -8.57
C ALA A 271 -14.87 10.23 -9.19
N LYS A 272 -13.77 9.84 -8.53
CA LYS A 272 -12.42 10.18 -8.96
C LYS A 272 -11.46 9.01 -8.79
N ILE A 273 -10.59 8.84 -9.77
CA ILE A 273 -9.36 8.04 -9.62
C ILE A 273 -8.18 9.00 -9.61
N GLU A 274 -7.39 8.96 -8.55
CA GLU A 274 -6.24 9.83 -8.35
C GLU A 274 -4.93 9.06 -8.53
N ARG A 275 -4.18 9.39 -9.58
CA ARG A 275 -2.80 8.91 -9.73
C ARG A 275 -1.88 9.88 -9.00
N ALA A 276 -1.24 9.39 -7.94
CA ALA A 276 -0.41 10.19 -7.07
C ALA A 276 1.02 9.64 -6.98
N TYR A 277 1.94 10.48 -6.50
CA TYR A 277 3.32 10.10 -6.26
C TYR A 277 3.83 10.64 -4.93
N SER A 278 4.69 9.86 -4.30
CA SER A 278 5.39 10.30 -3.09
C SER A 278 6.37 11.41 -3.43
N PHE A 279 6.32 12.49 -2.65
CA PHE A 279 7.14 13.69 -2.77
C PHE A 279 7.82 13.95 -1.43
N LYS A 280 9.16 14.02 -1.45
CA LYS A 280 9.98 14.34 -0.28
C LYS A 280 11.19 15.14 -0.73
N VAL A 281 11.45 16.22 -0.02
CA VAL A 281 12.54 17.17 -0.32
C VAL A 281 13.64 17.05 0.71
N LYS A 282 14.89 17.16 0.24
CA LYS A 282 16.07 17.40 1.05
C LYS A 282 16.70 18.74 0.67
N VAL A 283 16.95 19.59 1.65
CA VAL A 283 17.56 20.91 1.47
C VAL A 283 18.96 20.90 2.05
N ILE A 284 19.94 21.31 1.24
CA ILE A 284 21.35 21.40 1.60
C ILE A 284 21.95 22.75 1.22
N ASP A 285 23.10 23.07 1.80
CA ASP A 285 23.96 24.17 1.32
C ASP A 285 24.89 23.70 0.19
N ASN A 286 25.71 24.62 -0.33
CA ASN A 286 26.69 24.33 -1.38
C ASN A 286 27.82 23.38 -0.95
N GLU A 287 28.02 23.18 0.35
CA GLU A 287 29.03 22.25 0.90
C GLU A 287 28.44 20.85 1.11
N GLY A 288 27.13 20.68 0.91
CA GLY A 288 26.41 19.42 1.10
C GLY A 288 25.89 19.21 2.52
N ASN A 289 25.98 20.24 3.39
CA ASN A 289 25.45 20.15 4.74
C ASN A 289 23.92 20.28 4.71
N PRO A 290 23.18 19.49 5.51
CA PRO A 290 21.73 19.63 5.61
C PRO A 290 21.34 20.98 6.23
N ILE A 291 20.29 21.59 5.69
CA ILE A 291 19.72 22.83 6.23
C ILE A 291 18.45 22.49 7.03
N GLU A 292 18.56 22.56 8.36
CA GLU A 292 17.42 22.44 9.29
C GLU A 292 16.56 23.71 9.28
N ASP A 293 15.27 23.56 9.57
CA ASP A 293 14.27 24.63 9.66
C ASP A 293 14.19 25.51 8.39
N ALA A 294 14.40 24.93 7.21
CA ALA A 294 14.07 25.56 5.93
C ALA A 294 12.58 25.35 5.65
N LEU A 295 11.87 26.43 5.34
CA LEU A 295 10.45 26.39 4.97
C LEU A 295 10.31 25.91 3.53
N VAL A 296 9.65 24.77 3.35
CA VAL A 296 9.30 24.18 2.04
C VAL A 296 7.80 24.30 1.84
N GLU A 297 7.39 24.88 0.72
CA GLU A 297 6.00 25.01 0.32
C GLU A 297 5.79 24.43 -1.08
N LEU A 298 4.66 23.74 -1.28
CA LEU A 298 4.22 23.27 -2.58
C LEU A 298 2.87 23.89 -2.93
N TYR A 299 2.77 24.41 -4.15
CA TYR A 299 1.54 24.98 -4.72
C TYR A 299 1.13 24.21 -5.97
N ASP A 300 -0.18 24.05 -6.18
CA ASP A 300 -0.71 23.51 -7.43
C ASP A 300 -0.57 24.51 -8.60
N LYS A 301 -0.99 24.08 -9.79
CA LYS A 301 -0.93 24.88 -11.02
C LYS A 301 -1.79 26.15 -10.98
N ASP A 302 -2.79 26.19 -10.10
CA ASP A 302 -3.72 27.30 -9.92
C ASP A 302 -3.27 28.26 -8.81
N GLY A 303 -2.15 27.95 -8.13
CA GLY A 303 -1.56 28.75 -7.07
C GLY A 303 -2.15 28.48 -5.68
N ASN A 304 -2.91 27.40 -5.49
CA ASN A 304 -3.36 26.97 -4.17
C ASN A 304 -2.24 26.21 -3.46
N LYS A 305 -2.08 26.47 -2.16
CA LYS A 305 -1.08 25.80 -1.33
C LYS A 305 -1.52 24.37 -1.03
N ILE A 306 -0.67 23.39 -1.37
CA ILE A 306 -0.86 21.98 -1.07
C ILE A 306 -0.30 21.64 0.31
N PHE A 307 0.94 22.03 0.61
CA PHE A 307 1.52 21.88 1.94
C PHE A 307 2.56 22.98 2.24
N SER A 308 2.91 23.10 3.52
CA SER A 308 3.96 23.98 4.04
C SER A 308 4.57 23.35 5.29
N GLU A 309 5.87 23.09 5.27
CA GLU A 309 6.57 22.34 6.31
C GLU A 309 8.01 22.86 6.49
N LEU A 310 8.58 22.71 7.69
CA LEU A 310 9.98 22.97 7.97
C LEU A 310 10.80 21.68 7.82
N THR A 311 12.01 21.76 7.29
CA THR A 311 12.94 20.63 7.25
C THR A 311 13.44 20.26 8.65
N ASP A 312 13.67 18.95 8.87
CA ASP A 312 14.26 18.42 10.09
C ASP A 312 15.79 18.63 10.15
N SER A 313 16.43 18.13 11.21
CA SER A 313 17.89 18.16 11.39
C SER A 313 18.72 17.48 10.28
N ASN A 314 18.09 16.63 9.46
CA ASN A 314 18.72 16.01 8.28
C ASN A 314 18.46 16.81 6.99
N GLY A 315 17.79 17.96 7.10
CA GLY A 315 17.38 18.81 6.00
C GLY A 315 16.20 18.25 5.22
N GLU A 316 15.40 17.34 5.80
CA GLU A 316 14.36 16.61 5.08
C GLU A 316 12.95 17.01 5.53
N THR A 317 11.99 17.02 4.59
CA THR A 317 10.56 17.10 4.92
C THR A 317 9.98 15.70 5.18
N SER A 318 8.77 15.64 5.73
CA SER A 318 7.96 14.42 5.65
C SER A 318 7.63 14.06 4.18
N GLU A 319 7.22 12.79 3.96
CA GLU A 319 6.77 12.32 2.64
C GLU A 319 5.29 12.67 2.44
N HIS A 320 4.97 13.30 1.31
CA HIS A 320 3.61 13.68 0.91
C HIS A 320 3.17 12.90 -0.33
N SER A 321 1.89 12.53 -0.43
CA SER A 321 1.31 11.92 -1.62
C SER A 321 0.63 12.98 -2.49
N ILE A 322 1.24 13.35 -3.62
CA ILE A 322 0.78 14.45 -4.48
C ILE A 322 0.07 13.90 -5.72
N VAL A 323 -1.17 14.34 -5.95
CA VAL A 323 -2.05 13.85 -7.04
C VAL A 323 -1.67 14.47 -8.37
N SER A 324 -0.95 13.75 -9.22
CA SER A 324 -0.47 14.22 -10.52
C SER A 324 -1.55 14.26 -11.60
N ILE A 325 -2.36 13.21 -11.69
CA ILE A 325 -3.46 13.10 -12.66
C ILE A 325 -4.74 12.71 -11.92
N THR A 326 -5.84 13.36 -12.25
CA THR A 326 -7.18 12.98 -11.79
C THR A 326 -8.00 12.52 -12.98
N TYR A 327 -8.54 11.30 -12.90
CA TYR A 327 -9.49 10.77 -13.87
C TYR A 327 -10.90 10.91 -13.31
N THR A 328 -11.81 11.42 -14.12
CA THR A 328 -13.26 11.45 -13.85
C THR A 328 -13.97 10.67 -14.96
N PRO A 329 -15.29 10.40 -14.84
CA PRO A 329 -16.04 9.74 -15.92
C PRO A 329 -16.02 10.50 -17.25
N SER A 330 -15.82 11.82 -17.25
CA SER A 330 -15.92 12.67 -18.43
C SER A 330 -14.59 13.22 -18.94
N GLU A 331 -13.56 13.28 -18.09
CA GLU A 331 -12.29 13.91 -18.45
C GLU A 331 -11.08 13.33 -17.71
N THR A 332 -9.89 13.66 -18.20
CA THR A 332 -8.62 13.42 -17.54
C THR A 332 -7.95 14.76 -17.30
N ILE A 333 -7.68 15.07 -16.05
CA ILE A 333 -7.12 16.34 -15.60
C ILE A 333 -5.65 16.12 -15.24
N ASP A 334 -4.77 16.83 -15.94
CA ASP A 334 -3.36 16.94 -15.54
C ASP A 334 -3.19 18.07 -14.52
N ASN A 335 -2.73 17.75 -13.32
CA ASN A 335 -2.55 18.71 -12.22
C ASN A 335 -1.18 19.38 -12.24
N ASN A 336 -0.31 19.00 -13.17
CA ASN A 336 0.98 19.65 -13.38
C ASN A 336 0.85 20.97 -14.15
N PRO A 337 1.86 21.85 -14.07
CA PRO A 337 3.02 21.79 -13.17
C PRO A 337 2.71 22.31 -11.76
N TYR A 338 3.50 21.87 -10.78
CA TYR A 338 3.49 22.40 -9.41
C TYR A 338 4.56 23.47 -9.22
N THR A 339 4.39 24.34 -8.23
CA THR A 339 5.41 25.32 -7.82
C THR A 339 5.95 24.98 -6.44
N VAL A 340 7.27 24.75 -6.34
CA VAL A 340 7.98 24.57 -5.07
C VAL A 340 8.59 25.90 -4.67
N LYS A 341 8.43 26.30 -3.41
CA LYS A 341 9.13 27.44 -2.81
C LYS A 341 9.91 26.97 -1.60
N ILE A 342 11.16 27.40 -1.48
CA ILE A 342 12.02 27.10 -0.34
C ILE A 342 12.62 28.40 0.20
N TYR A 343 12.47 28.60 1.50
CA TYR A 343 12.96 29.78 2.21
C TYR A 343 13.73 29.40 3.47
N LYS A 344 14.88 30.01 3.69
CA LYS A 344 15.63 29.98 4.94
C LYS A 344 16.30 31.33 5.14
N GLU A 345 16.23 31.88 6.35
CA GLU A 345 16.97 33.09 6.70
C GLU A 345 18.47 32.88 6.51
N GLY A 346 19.15 33.86 5.90
CA GLY A 346 20.57 33.75 5.55
C GLY A 346 20.81 33.04 4.21
N TYR A 347 19.77 32.64 3.48
CA TYR A 347 19.89 32.00 2.17
C TYR A 347 19.03 32.72 1.11
N THR A 348 19.42 32.57 -0.16
CA THR A 348 18.63 33.03 -1.30
C THR A 348 17.39 32.13 -1.45
N PRO A 349 16.16 32.69 -1.47
CA PRO A 349 14.95 31.89 -1.64
C PRO A 349 14.93 31.20 -3.01
N LEU A 350 14.42 29.97 -3.05
CA LEU A 350 14.22 29.22 -4.27
C LEU A 350 12.72 29.22 -4.62
N GLU A 351 12.40 29.47 -5.89
CA GLU A 351 11.07 29.24 -6.46
C GLU A 351 11.22 28.55 -7.82
N THR A 352 10.57 27.41 -8.01
CA THR A 352 10.72 26.60 -9.22
C THR A 352 9.45 25.83 -9.54
N LYS A 353 9.25 25.57 -10.83
CA LYS A 353 8.16 24.71 -11.31
C LYS A 353 8.66 23.30 -11.56
N ILE A 354 7.88 22.31 -11.13
CA ILE A 354 8.19 20.90 -11.31
C ILE A 354 7.01 20.15 -11.91
N THR A 355 7.32 19.08 -12.63
CA THR A 355 6.35 18.04 -13.01
C THR A 355 6.56 16.85 -12.08
N ILE A 356 5.49 16.42 -11.43
CA ILE A 356 5.48 15.24 -10.55
C ILE A 356 4.84 14.10 -11.33
N ASP A 357 5.63 13.36 -12.10
CA ASP A 357 5.16 12.25 -12.96
C ASP A 357 5.68 10.87 -12.52
N ARG A 358 6.39 10.84 -11.40
CA ARG A 358 7.04 9.68 -10.79
C ARG A 358 7.26 9.92 -9.30
N LYS A 359 7.73 8.90 -8.58
CA LYS A 359 8.21 9.03 -7.20
C LYS A 359 9.36 10.05 -7.11
N MET A 360 9.21 11.01 -6.21
CA MET A 360 10.05 12.20 -6.05
C MET A 360 10.57 12.34 -4.61
N VAL A 361 11.15 11.29 -4.05
CA VAL A 361 11.56 11.24 -2.63
C VAL A 361 13.03 11.52 -2.35
N ASN A 362 13.86 11.66 -3.40
CA ASN A 362 15.29 11.96 -3.31
C ASN A 362 15.63 13.31 -3.95
N LEU A 363 14.70 14.27 -3.88
CA LEU A 363 14.89 15.59 -4.46
C LEU A 363 15.79 16.43 -3.56
N VAL A 364 17.05 16.58 -3.96
CA VAL A 364 18.02 17.44 -3.29
C VAL A 364 17.98 18.83 -3.90
N TRP A 365 17.70 19.83 -3.08
CA TRP A 365 17.72 21.25 -3.45
C TRP A 365 18.84 21.96 -2.69
N VAL A 366 19.63 22.73 -3.42
CA VAL A 366 20.76 23.50 -2.87
C VAL A 366 20.30 24.94 -2.69
N LEU A 367 20.53 25.52 -1.50
CA LEU A 367 20.36 26.95 -1.26
C LEU A 367 21.70 27.66 -1.15
N ASP A 368 21.80 28.80 -1.82
CA ASP A 368 22.97 29.67 -1.76
C ASP A 368 22.89 30.57 -0.51
N ALA A 369 23.88 30.47 0.37
CA ALA A 369 24.02 31.40 1.48
C ALA A 369 24.16 32.84 0.95
N LEU A 370 23.50 33.78 1.63
CA LEU A 370 23.65 35.20 1.32
C LEU A 370 25.06 35.66 1.68
N ILE A 371 25.80 36.13 0.67
CA ILE A 371 27.20 36.56 0.82
C ILE A 371 27.33 37.77 1.75
N HIS A 372 26.26 38.56 1.89
CA HIS A 372 26.22 39.71 2.77
C HIS A 372 24.97 39.68 3.65
N ILE A 373 25.17 39.66 4.95
CA ILE A 373 24.10 39.89 5.93
C ILE A 373 23.84 41.41 5.97
N ILE A 374 22.58 41.83 6.13
CA ILE A 374 22.20 43.26 6.16
C ILE A 374 23.10 44.08 7.08
N ASP A 375 23.51 43.53 8.22
CA ASP A 375 24.39 44.20 9.18
C ASP A 375 25.79 44.50 8.62
N GLN A 376 26.36 43.58 7.81
CA GLN A 376 27.65 43.81 7.16
C GLN A 376 27.56 44.89 6.08
N ILE A 377 26.47 44.91 5.32
CA ILE A 377 26.20 45.99 4.36
C ILE A 377 26.04 47.32 5.11
N TYR A 378 25.37 47.30 6.26
CA TYR A 378 25.17 48.50 7.09
C TYR A 378 26.50 49.01 7.66
N ASP A 379 27.35 48.13 8.18
CA ASP A 379 28.68 48.45 8.69
C ASP A 379 29.59 49.00 7.59
N GLU A 380 29.55 48.44 6.38
CA GLU A 380 30.29 48.95 5.22
C GLU A 380 29.79 50.34 4.80
N ILE A 381 28.47 50.57 4.79
CA ILE A 381 27.88 51.88 4.49
C ILE A 381 28.28 52.91 5.56
N VAL A 382 28.24 52.56 6.84
CA VAL A 382 28.65 53.44 7.95
C VAL A 382 30.13 53.78 7.83
N ALA A 383 30.99 52.77 7.61
CA ALA A 383 32.42 53.00 7.41
C ALA A 383 32.71 53.92 6.21
N HIS A 384 31.96 53.75 5.12
CA HIS A 384 32.09 54.61 3.94
C HIS A 384 31.61 56.04 4.19
N ARG A 385 30.50 56.21 4.92
CA ARG A 385 29.99 57.52 5.34
C ARG A 385 31.02 58.27 6.17
N ASP A 386 31.54 57.62 7.21
CA ASP A 386 32.48 58.24 8.15
C ASP A 386 33.79 58.64 7.42
N ALA A 387 34.31 57.77 6.55
CA ALA A 387 35.49 58.08 5.72
C ALA A 387 35.25 59.22 4.72
N THR A 388 34.01 59.44 4.28
CA THR A 388 33.65 60.56 3.39
C THR A 388 33.52 61.86 4.18
N GLU A 389 32.97 61.80 5.38
CA GLU A 389 32.81 62.93 6.29
C GLU A 389 34.17 63.49 6.74
N ASP A 390 35.13 62.61 7.03
CA ASP A 390 36.52 62.99 7.31
C ASP A 390 37.16 63.77 6.16
N LYS A 391 37.00 63.29 4.91
CA LYS A 391 37.52 63.99 3.71
C LYS A 391 36.86 65.35 3.50
N ILE A 392 35.57 65.47 3.75
CA ILE A 392 34.85 66.75 3.66
C ILE A 392 35.39 67.73 4.71
N ASN A 393 35.62 67.26 5.94
CA ASN A 393 36.17 68.08 7.01
C ASN A 393 37.61 68.54 6.71
N ASP A 394 38.44 67.67 6.14
CA ASP A 394 39.79 68.02 5.67
C ASP A 394 39.74 69.13 4.61
N ILE A 395 38.89 68.98 3.58
CA ILE A 395 38.68 70.00 2.55
C ILE A 395 38.18 71.30 3.17
N TYR A 396 37.21 71.25 4.07
CA TYR A 396 36.68 72.43 4.75
C TYR A 396 37.77 73.16 5.55
N ASN A 397 38.63 72.42 6.24
CA ASN A 397 39.77 72.97 6.97
C ASN A 397 40.84 73.56 6.05
N GLU A 398 41.09 72.98 4.88
CA GLU A 398 41.96 73.58 3.86
C GLU A 398 41.37 74.86 3.28
N VAL A 399 40.07 74.88 2.95
CA VAL A 399 39.36 76.07 2.46
C VAL A 399 39.39 77.21 3.48
N LYS A 400 39.28 76.90 4.78
CA LYS A 400 39.43 77.89 5.87
C LYS A 400 40.82 78.54 5.94
N LYS A 401 41.86 77.86 5.46
CA LYS A 401 43.23 78.40 5.41
C LYS A 401 43.46 79.31 4.20
N ILE A 402 42.55 79.33 3.23
CA ILE A 402 42.60 80.27 2.12
C ILE A 402 42.30 81.67 2.69
N PRO A 403 43.23 82.64 2.58
CA PRO A 403 43.01 83.98 3.08
C PRO A 403 41.76 84.58 2.44
N LYS A 404 40.89 85.22 3.23
CA LYS A 404 39.82 86.04 2.68
C LYS A 404 40.46 87.10 1.79
N ILE A 405 40.31 86.94 0.47
CA ILE A 405 40.60 88.00 -0.47
C ILE A 405 39.52 89.06 -0.23
N ILE A 406 39.91 90.12 0.46
CA ILE A 406 39.09 91.29 0.73
C ILE A 406 38.82 92.00 -0.59
N GLU A 407 37.57 92.43 -0.73
CA GLU A 407 36.96 93.20 -1.81
C GLU A 407 37.79 94.40 -2.29
N ILE A 408 37.59 94.75 -3.56
CA ILE A 408 37.78 96.10 -4.10
C ILE A 408 36.45 96.84 -3.97
#